data_AF-A0A291TGV7-F1
#
_entry.id   AF-A0A291TGV7-F1
#
_cell.length_a   1.000
_cell.length_b   1.000
_cell.length_c   1.000
_cell.angle_alpha   90.00
_cell.angle_beta   90.00
_cell.angle_gamma   90.00
#
_symmetry.space_group_name_H-M   'P 1'
#
loop_
_entity.id
_entity.type
_entity.pdbx_description
1 polymer ?
#
loop_
_entity_poly.entity_id
_entity_poly.type
_entity_poly.pdbx_seq_one_letter_code
_entity_poly.pdbx_strand_id
1 'polypeptide(L)'
;MAIAMIQFELLPKLIAHFRLYSDHVCLDLEEFEIEEVLIPWLEKIQAPASLRGLGRVCHALHRLSQDSVVKQRLEHIFGVPDWFLPGLGFSINFSDPKREAEFLNIKMGSGWCEDAPFYAWLFRLTNYNKNPIAVELQIVFLEHYFKTLVELNDPHLSAGSKTREQEVCSATRLVFDERNQDFEILLNQLVPNDLDCVKKLAFQVELFCKNQQIRIEVKNRNYLRAFVHFLLGNWGVGRHRGRQGLTRMIARRYNKTQTSFIQGQDASIQEILPSLPYELDKDGVDVDDFYPQQLYVSLDSDCTEERDAKELSAVERILIPY
;
A
#
# COMPACT_ATOMS: atom_id res chain seq x y z
N MET A 1 -20.98 7.25 14.57
CA MET A 1 -20.86 6.48 13.31
C MET A 1 -21.17 5.03 13.62
N ALA A 2 -22.26 4.49 13.08
CA ALA A 2 -22.55 3.07 13.19
C ALA A 2 -21.59 2.33 12.26
N ILE A 3 -20.71 1.50 12.81
CA ILE A 3 -19.95 0.53 12.04
C ILE A 3 -21.00 -0.46 11.52
N ALA A 4 -21.29 -0.44 10.22
CA ALA A 4 -22.04 -1.53 9.62
C ALA A 4 -21.22 -2.81 9.86
N MET A 5 -21.72 -3.71 10.72
CA MET A 5 -21.09 -5.02 10.90
C MET A 5 -21.04 -5.69 9.53
N ILE A 6 -19.84 -6.01 9.06
CA ILE A 6 -19.66 -6.74 7.81
C ILE A 6 -20.32 -8.11 8.01
N GLN A 7 -21.43 -8.35 7.33
CA GLN A 7 -22.10 -9.64 7.38
C GLN A 7 -21.44 -10.57 6.36
N PHE A 8 -20.71 -11.57 6.85
CA PHE A 8 -20.06 -12.56 6.00
C PHE A 8 -21.06 -13.60 5.47
N GLU A 9 -21.18 -13.74 4.15
CA GLU A 9 -22.23 -14.53 3.49
C GLU A 9 -22.18 -16.04 3.81
N LEU A 10 -20.99 -16.56 4.10
CA LEU A 10 -20.75 -17.99 4.39
C LEU A 10 -20.42 -18.26 5.86
N LEU A 11 -20.61 -17.30 6.77
CA LEU A 11 -20.30 -17.48 8.20
C LEU A 11 -21.01 -18.69 8.83
N PRO A 12 -22.33 -18.91 8.66
CA PRO A 12 -22.99 -20.09 9.22
C PRO A 12 -22.39 -21.40 8.71
N LYS A 13 -21.84 -21.38 7.48
CA LYS A 13 -21.22 -22.55 6.88
C LYS A 13 -19.84 -22.84 7.47
N LEU A 14 -19.07 -21.79 7.78
CA LEU A 14 -17.79 -21.90 8.47
C LEU A 14 -17.99 -22.40 9.91
N ILE A 15 -18.99 -21.87 10.62
CA ILE A 15 -19.36 -22.34 11.96
C ILE A 15 -19.69 -23.84 11.93
N ALA A 16 -20.58 -24.26 11.03
CA ALA A 16 -20.93 -25.67 10.88
C ALA A 16 -19.72 -26.56 10.54
N HIS A 17 -18.78 -26.05 9.74
CA HIS A 17 -17.54 -26.76 9.46
C HIS A 17 -16.67 -26.94 10.70
N PHE A 18 -16.48 -25.89 11.51
CA PHE A 18 -15.69 -25.98 12.73
C PHE A 18 -16.36 -26.84 13.81
N ARG A 19 -17.70 -26.88 13.86
CA ARG A 19 -18.46 -27.84 14.67
C ARG A 19 -18.20 -29.29 14.25
N LEU A 20 -18.27 -29.59 12.95
CA LEU A 20 -17.96 -30.93 12.46
C LEU A 20 -16.50 -31.33 12.74
N TYR A 21 -15.59 -30.37 12.63
CA TYR A 21 -14.20 -30.58 13.00
C TYR A 21 -14.06 -30.85 14.52
N SER A 22 -14.69 -30.04 15.37
CA SER A 22 -14.62 -30.19 16.83
C SER A 22 -15.16 -31.55 17.28
N ASP A 23 -16.29 -31.99 16.72
CA ASP A 23 -16.86 -33.32 16.96
C ASP A 23 -15.87 -34.43 16.55
N HIS A 24 -15.21 -34.26 15.41
CA HIS A 24 -14.24 -35.23 14.90
C HIS A 24 -12.99 -35.38 15.80
N VAL A 25 -12.56 -34.30 16.44
CA VAL A 25 -11.40 -34.29 17.34
C VAL A 25 -11.78 -34.33 18.83
N CYS A 26 -13.05 -34.60 19.15
CA CYS A 26 -13.59 -34.68 20.51
C CYS A 26 -13.41 -33.39 21.33
N LEU A 27 -13.56 -32.23 20.69
CA LEU A 27 -13.61 -30.93 21.36
C LEU A 27 -15.08 -30.52 21.54
N ASP A 28 -15.47 -30.23 22.78
CA ASP A 28 -16.81 -29.75 23.12
C ASP A 28 -16.86 -28.23 22.97
N LEU A 29 -16.89 -27.76 21.72
CA LEU A 29 -16.95 -26.32 21.39
C LEU A 29 -18.37 -25.93 21.02
N GLU A 30 -18.93 -24.94 21.69
CA GLU A 30 -20.21 -24.33 21.35
C GLU A 30 -20.13 -23.39 20.13
N GLU A 31 -21.28 -23.02 19.58
CA GLU A 31 -21.39 -22.28 18.32
C GLU A 31 -20.93 -20.84 18.53
N PHE A 32 -21.29 -20.27 19.69
CA PHE A 32 -20.83 -18.96 20.08
C PHE A 32 -19.30 -18.92 20.26
N GLU A 33 -18.68 -19.97 20.81
CA GLU A 33 -17.21 -20.03 20.99
C GLU A 33 -16.49 -20.05 19.64
N ILE A 34 -17.04 -20.77 18.67
CA ILE A 34 -16.52 -20.80 17.29
C ILE A 34 -16.72 -19.44 16.62
N GLU A 35 -17.89 -18.83 16.78
CA GLU A 35 -18.24 -17.52 16.21
C GLU A 35 -17.35 -16.39 16.77
N GLU A 36 -17.12 -16.38 18.09
CA GLU A 36 -16.25 -15.44 18.79
C GLU A 36 -14.79 -15.48 18.30
N VAL A 37 -14.35 -16.60 17.73
CA VAL A 37 -13.03 -16.72 17.09
C VAL A 37 -13.10 -16.37 15.60
N LEU A 38 -14.11 -16.87 14.89
CA LEU A 38 -14.22 -16.71 13.43
C LEU A 38 -14.41 -15.26 13.00
N ILE A 39 -15.34 -14.52 13.63
CA ILE A 39 -15.65 -13.15 13.20
C ILE A 39 -14.42 -12.25 13.35
N PRO A 40 -13.75 -12.16 14.53
CA PRO A 40 -12.57 -11.31 14.67
C PRO A 40 -11.43 -11.76 13.77
N TRP A 41 -11.27 -13.07 13.54
CA TRP A 41 -10.25 -13.56 12.61
C TRP A 41 -10.53 -13.11 11.17
N LEU A 42 -11.76 -13.25 10.67
CA LEU A 42 -12.16 -12.82 9.34
C LEU A 42 -11.95 -11.31 9.13
N GLU A 43 -12.32 -10.51 10.12
CA GLU A 43 -12.07 -9.06 10.12
C GLU A 43 -10.56 -8.75 10.14
N LYS A 44 -9.80 -9.43 11.00
CA LYS A 44 -8.35 -9.25 11.14
C LYS A 44 -7.58 -9.60 9.86
N ILE A 45 -8.02 -10.58 9.10
CA ILE A 45 -7.43 -10.92 7.80
C ILE A 45 -7.97 -10.09 6.64
N GLN A 46 -8.88 -9.14 6.90
CA GLN A 46 -9.57 -8.31 5.90
C GLN A 46 -10.34 -9.14 4.86
N ALA A 47 -10.98 -10.23 5.29
CA ALA A 47 -11.73 -11.07 4.37
C ALA A 47 -12.87 -10.28 3.70
N PRO A 48 -13.11 -10.46 2.38
CA PRO A 48 -14.27 -9.87 1.72
C PRO A 48 -15.56 -10.51 2.24
N ALA A 49 -16.68 -9.78 2.26
CA ALA A 49 -17.96 -10.27 2.75
C ALA A 49 -18.44 -11.58 2.06
N SER A 50 -18.14 -11.73 0.77
CA SER A 50 -18.45 -12.95 -0.01
C SER A 50 -17.58 -14.16 0.36
N LEU A 51 -16.52 -13.95 1.14
CA LEU A 51 -15.49 -14.94 1.49
C LEU A 51 -14.84 -15.60 0.27
N ARG A 52 -14.86 -14.88 -0.86
CA ARG A 52 -14.23 -15.32 -2.10
C ARG A 52 -12.77 -15.69 -1.85
N GLY A 53 -12.37 -16.87 -2.31
CA GLY A 53 -10.99 -17.32 -2.23
C GLY A 53 -10.52 -17.71 -0.83
N LEU A 54 -11.38 -17.65 0.19
CA LEU A 54 -10.98 -17.93 1.58
C LEU A 54 -10.45 -19.36 1.72
N GLY A 55 -11.00 -20.33 0.97
CA GLY A 55 -10.50 -21.71 1.01
C GLY A 55 -9.02 -21.83 0.63
N ARG A 56 -8.52 -20.94 -0.23
CA ARG A 56 -7.08 -20.89 -0.55
C ARG A 56 -6.25 -20.35 0.60
N VAL A 57 -6.75 -19.33 1.29
CA VAL A 57 -6.13 -18.78 2.50
C VAL A 57 -6.10 -19.84 3.60
N CYS A 58 -7.23 -20.50 3.87
CA CYS A 58 -7.33 -21.61 4.83
C CYS A 58 -6.32 -22.71 4.51
N HIS A 59 -6.29 -23.19 3.26
CA HIS A 59 -5.35 -24.23 2.84
C HIS A 59 -3.88 -23.80 3.00
N ALA A 60 -3.55 -22.55 2.66
CA ALA A 60 -2.18 -22.04 2.78
C ALA A 60 -1.73 -21.94 4.24
N LEU A 61 -2.58 -21.38 5.11
CA LEU A 61 -2.30 -21.25 6.53
C LEU A 61 -2.21 -22.61 7.22
N HIS A 62 -3.13 -23.53 6.92
CA HIS A 62 -3.08 -24.90 7.43
C HIS A 62 -1.78 -25.62 7.03
N ARG A 63 -1.31 -25.41 5.79
CA ARG A 63 -0.06 -25.99 5.31
C ARG A 63 1.16 -25.41 6.03
N LEU A 64 1.15 -24.10 6.33
CA LEU A 64 2.21 -23.46 7.12
C LEU A 64 2.20 -23.95 8.57
N SER A 65 1.03 -24.21 9.14
CA SER A 65 0.87 -24.66 10.53
C SER A 65 1.15 -26.14 10.76
N GLN A 66 1.72 -26.86 9.77
CA GLN A 66 2.14 -28.26 9.97
C GLN A 66 3.40 -28.38 10.82
N ASP A 67 4.26 -27.36 10.78
CA ASP A 67 5.37 -27.23 11.71
C ASP A 67 4.87 -26.66 13.05
N SER A 68 5.22 -27.29 14.17
CA SER A 68 4.70 -26.92 15.48
C SER A 68 5.16 -25.55 15.96
N VAL A 69 6.39 -25.13 15.62
CA VAL A 69 6.94 -23.82 15.97
C VAL A 69 6.24 -22.73 15.15
N VAL A 70 6.07 -22.97 13.84
CA VAL A 70 5.33 -22.05 12.96
C VAL A 70 3.86 -21.96 13.39
N LYS A 71 3.22 -23.09 13.75
CA LYS A 71 1.84 -23.14 14.26
C LYS A 71 1.67 -22.22 15.47
N GLN A 72 2.52 -22.38 16.50
CA GLN A 72 2.45 -21.56 17.72
C GLN A 72 2.62 -20.06 17.43
N ARG A 73 3.51 -19.71 16.49
CA ARG A 73 3.68 -18.31 16.07
C ARG A 73 2.46 -17.78 15.35
N LEU A 74 1.89 -18.55 14.41
CA LEU A 74 0.66 -18.17 13.71
C LEU A 74 -0.53 -18.00 14.67
N GLU A 75 -0.67 -18.89 15.66
CA GLU A 75 -1.69 -18.79 16.72
C GLU A 75 -1.54 -17.49 17.50
N HIS A 76 -0.31 -17.15 17.90
CA HIS A 76 -0.03 -15.89 18.59
C HIS A 76 -0.29 -14.66 17.70
N ILE A 77 0.16 -14.68 16.44
CA ILE A 77 -0.02 -13.60 15.47
C ILE A 77 -1.50 -13.31 15.25
N PHE A 78 -2.29 -14.36 15.00
CA PHE A 78 -3.72 -14.20 14.73
C PHE A 78 -4.55 -14.06 16.01
N GLY A 79 -4.05 -14.52 17.15
CA GLY A 79 -4.80 -14.54 18.41
C GLY A 79 -5.88 -15.61 18.41
N VAL A 80 -5.56 -16.79 17.86
CA VAL A 80 -6.51 -17.90 17.68
C VAL A 80 -6.12 -19.09 18.57
N PRO A 81 -7.10 -19.90 19.03
CA PRO A 81 -6.85 -21.07 19.85
C PRO A 81 -6.20 -22.21 19.04
N ASP A 82 -5.68 -23.21 19.76
CA ASP A 82 -4.87 -24.31 19.23
C ASP A 82 -5.59 -25.27 18.27
N TRP A 83 -6.92 -25.30 18.37
CA TRP A 83 -7.82 -26.05 17.50
C TRP A 83 -8.08 -25.34 16.16
N PHE A 84 -7.85 -24.02 16.07
CA PHE A 84 -8.30 -23.22 14.93
C PHE A 84 -7.54 -23.54 13.64
N LEU A 85 -6.20 -23.43 13.65
CA LEU A 85 -5.38 -23.65 12.45
C LEU A 85 -5.46 -25.09 11.90
N PRO A 86 -5.49 -26.15 12.74
CA PRO A 86 -5.79 -27.48 12.26
C PRO A 86 -7.17 -27.59 11.59
N GLY A 87 -8.19 -26.96 12.18
CA GLY A 87 -9.56 -26.96 11.64
C GLY A 87 -9.66 -26.38 10.22
N LEU A 88 -8.85 -25.37 9.88
CA LEU A 88 -8.78 -24.80 8.53
C LEU A 88 -8.47 -25.82 7.41
N GLY A 89 -7.83 -26.94 7.75
CA GLY A 89 -7.50 -28.02 6.82
C GLY A 89 -8.58 -29.10 6.69
N PHE A 90 -9.62 -29.04 7.52
CA PHE A 90 -10.72 -30.00 7.48
C PHE A 90 -11.63 -29.74 6.27
N SER A 91 -12.35 -30.75 5.80
CA SER A 91 -13.18 -30.58 4.60
C SER A 91 -14.40 -29.69 4.87
N ILE A 92 -14.69 -28.78 3.94
CA ILE A 92 -15.91 -27.97 3.96
C ILE A 92 -16.85 -28.51 2.88
N ASN A 93 -18.02 -28.99 3.30
CA ASN A 93 -19.01 -29.55 2.38
C ASN A 93 -19.96 -28.47 1.87
N PHE A 94 -19.81 -28.00 0.64
CA PHE A 94 -20.76 -27.06 0.05
C PHE A 94 -21.95 -27.78 -0.59
N SER A 95 -23.16 -27.29 -0.33
CA SER A 95 -24.39 -27.78 -1.00
C SER A 95 -24.69 -27.01 -2.29
N ASP A 96 -24.21 -25.76 -2.39
CA ASP A 96 -24.35 -24.90 -3.56
C ASP A 96 -23.01 -24.80 -4.31
N PRO A 97 -22.92 -25.33 -5.54
CA PRO A 97 -21.71 -25.28 -6.35
C PRO A 97 -21.21 -23.87 -6.66
N LYS A 98 -22.10 -22.86 -6.70
CA LYS A 98 -21.68 -21.46 -6.95
C LYS A 98 -20.90 -20.90 -5.77
N ARG A 99 -21.38 -21.16 -4.56
CA ARG A 99 -20.70 -20.76 -3.32
C ARG A 99 -19.37 -21.47 -3.16
N GLU A 100 -19.31 -22.75 -3.50
CA GLU A 100 -18.06 -23.51 -3.53
C GLU A 100 -17.05 -22.90 -4.51
N ALA A 101 -17.48 -22.60 -5.74
CA ALA A 101 -16.63 -22.00 -6.76
C ALA A 101 -16.09 -20.62 -6.34
N GLU A 102 -16.90 -19.82 -5.64
CA GLU A 102 -16.48 -18.52 -5.12
C GLU A 102 -15.51 -18.68 -3.94
N PHE A 103 -15.78 -19.60 -3.02
CA PHE A 103 -14.92 -19.89 -1.87
C PHE A 103 -13.54 -20.42 -2.27
N LEU A 104 -13.48 -21.27 -3.29
CA LEU A 104 -12.26 -21.85 -3.83
C LEU A 104 -11.66 -21.03 -4.99
N ASN A 105 -12.18 -19.83 -5.24
CA ASN A 105 -11.82 -19.06 -6.41
C ASN A 105 -10.32 -18.78 -6.47
N ILE A 106 -9.71 -19.11 -7.60
CA ILE A 106 -8.26 -18.95 -7.82
C ILE A 106 -7.88 -17.54 -8.29
N LYS A 107 -8.87 -16.72 -8.65
CA LYS A 107 -8.67 -15.35 -9.12
C LYS A 107 -8.99 -14.38 -7.99
N MET A 108 -7.98 -13.58 -7.66
CA MET A 108 -8.10 -12.43 -6.78
C MET A 108 -9.22 -11.50 -7.28
N GLY A 109 -9.99 -10.92 -6.35
CA GLY A 109 -10.99 -9.91 -6.68
C GLY A 109 -10.35 -8.62 -7.17
N SER A 110 -11.06 -7.90 -8.05
CA SER A 110 -10.69 -6.53 -8.44
C SER A 110 -10.73 -5.62 -7.20
N GLY A 111 -9.80 -4.68 -7.10
CA GLY A 111 -9.73 -3.73 -5.98
C GLY A 111 -9.11 -4.26 -4.69
N TRP A 112 -8.92 -5.58 -4.51
CA TRP A 112 -8.40 -6.12 -3.24
C TRP A 112 -7.03 -5.59 -2.84
N CYS A 113 -6.15 -5.28 -3.80
CA CYS A 113 -4.85 -4.68 -3.48
C CYS A 113 -4.96 -3.27 -2.85
N GLU A 114 -6.12 -2.62 -2.99
CA GLU A 114 -6.44 -1.30 -2.46
C GLU A 114 -7.33 -1.42 -1.21
N ASP A 115 -8.42 -2.18 -1.32
CA ASP A 115 -9.46 -2.26 -0.28
C ASP A 115 -9.16 -3.27 0.84
N ALA A 116 -8.46 -4.36 0.51
CA ALA A 116 -8.12 -5.45 1.43
C ALA A 116 -6.68 -5.96 1.18
N PRO A 117 -5.66 -5.09 1.28
CA PRO A 117 -4.30 -5.38 0.84
C PRO A 117 -3.68 -6.57 1.57
N PHE A 118 -3.99 -6.75 2.85
CA PHE A 118 -3.49 -7.88 3.63
C PHE A 118 -4.15 -9.20 3.21
N TYR A 119 -5.45 -9.19 2.93
CA TYR A 119 -6.13 -10.37 2.37
C TYR A 119 -5.56 -10.76 1.01
N ALA A 120 -5.27 -9.78 0.14
CA ALA A 120 -4.63 -10.01 -1.15
C ALA A 120 -3.22 -10.63 -1.00
N TRP A 121 -2.50 -10.27 0.05
CA TRP A 121 -1.22 -10.88 0.41
C TRP A 121 -1.42 -12.34 0.86
N LEU A 122 -2.31 -12.60 1.83
CA LEU A 122 -2.62 -13.94 2.32
C LEU A 122 -3.10 -14.88 1.21
N PHE A 123 -3.94 -14.38 0.31
CA PHE A 123 -4.45 -15.12 -0.84
C PHE A 123 -3.33 -15.66 -1.75
N ARG A 124 -2.18 -14.98 -1.79
CA ARG A 124 -1.02 -15.38 -2.60
C ARG A 124 -0.02 -16.29 -1.88
N LEU A 125 -0.20 -16.57 -0.59
CA LEU A 125 0.66 -17.51 0.17
C LEU A 125 0.86 -18.85 -0.55
N THR A 126 -0.16 -19.35 -1.27
CA THR A 126 -0.04 -20.61 -2.03
C THR A 126 1.03 -20.58 -3.12
N ASN A 127 1.37 -19.38 -3.61
CA ASN A 127 2.29 -19.09 -4.72
C ASN A 127 3.62 -18.49 -4.27
N TYR A 128 3.83 -18.28 -2.96
CA TYR A 128 5.10 -17.81 -2.46
C TYR A 128 6.14 -18.92 -2.43
N ASN A 129 7.41 -18.49 -2.42
CA ASN A 129 8.53 -19.39 -2.29
C ASN A 129 8.43 -20.21 -0.99
N LYS A 130 8.66 -21.52 -1.09
CA LYS A 130 8.50 -22.48 0.01
C LYS A 130 9.83 -22.89 0.65
N ASN A 131 10.94 -22.28 0.23
CA ASN A 131 12.23 -22.44 0.90
C ASN A 131 12.07 -22.13 2.40
N PRO A 132 12.70 -22.88 3.32
CA PRO A 132 12.60 -22.63 4.76
C PRO A 132 12.87 -21.17 5.18
N ILE A 133 13.88 -20.53 4.57
CA ILE A 133 14.18 -19.11 4.83
C ILE A 133 13.07 -18.20 4.31
N ALA A 134 12.47 -18.54 3.16
CA ALA A 134 11.35 -17.77 2.62
C ALA A 134 10.09 -17.90 3.48
N VAL A 135 9.83 -19.08 4.03
CA VAL A 135 8.74 -19.31 4.98
C VAL A 135 8.99 -18.50 6.25
N GLU A 136 10.20 -18.54 6.80
CA GLU A 136 10.54 -17.75 7.98
C GLU A 136 10.40 -16.24 7.72
N LEU A 137 10.81 -15.73 6.55
CA LEU A 137 10.56 -14.35 6.15
C LEU A 137 9.07 -14.00 6.06
N GLN A 138 8.22 -14.93 5.60
CA GLN A 138 6.77 -14.73 5.57
C GLN A 138 6.21 -14.62 6.99
N ILE A 139 6.70 -15.42 7.94
CA ILE A 139 6.27 -15.32 9.35
C ILE A 139 6.77 -14.02 9.99
N VAL A 140 8.05 -13.65 9.79
CA VAL A 140 8.60 -12.35 10.26
C VAL A 140 7.81 -11.18 9.68
N PHE A 141 7.40 -11.26 8.40
CA PHE A 141 6.54 -10.27 7.78
C PHE A 141 5.19 -10.16 8.51
N LEU A 142 4.51 -11.29 8.77
CA LEU A 142 3.23 -11.32 9.48
C LEU A 142 3.34 -10.73 10.89
N GLU A 143 4.37 -11.11 11.64
CA GLU A 143 4.63 -10.60 13.00
C GLU A 143 4.86 -9.09 12.99
N HIS A 144 5.69 -8.61 12.06
CA HIS A 144 6.01 -7.18 11.96
C HIS A 144 4.83 -6.37 11.43
N TYR A 145 4.01 -6.94 10.56
CA TYR A 145 2.83 -6.30 9.99
C TYR A 145 1.84 -5.92 11.09
N PHE A 146 1.44 -6.86 11.95
CA PHE A 146 0.50 -6.54 13.03
C PHE A 146 1.11 -5.64 14.11
N LYS A 147 2.42 -5.69 14.34
CA LYS A 147 3.13 -4.76 15.25
C LYS A 147 3.12 -3.32 14.74
N THR A 148 3.10 -3.11 13.43
CA THR A 148 3.20 -1.78 12.80
C THR A 148 1.91 -1.35 12.10
N LEU A 149 0.82 -2.12 12.23
CA LEU A 149 -0.43 -1.88 11.51
C LEU A 149 -1.00 -0.48 11.74
N VAL A 150 -0.89 0.05 12.96
CA VAL A 150 -1.33 1.42 13.29
C VAL A 150 -0.57 2.45 12.45
N GLU A 151 0.75 2.29 12.30
CA GLU A 151 1.58 3.18 11.46
C GLU A 151 1.27 2.99 9.97
N LEU A 152 1.00 1.75 9.53
CA LEU A 152 0.68 1.45 8.14
C LEU A 152 -0.64 2.08 7.68
N ASN A 153 -1.57 2.23 8.62
CA ASN A 153 -2.89 2.82 8.42
C ASN A 153 -2.94 4.32 8.71
N ASP A 154 -1.85 4.92 9.19
CA ASP A 154 -1.77 6.36 9.44
C ASP A 154 -1.88 7.14 8.11
N PRO A 155 -2.96 7.92 7.89
CA PRO A 155 -3.13 8.69 6.68
C PRO A 155 -1.98 9.67 6.43
N HIS A 156 -1.34 10.19 7.49
CA HIS A 156 -0.23 11.14 7.40
C HIS A 156 1.06 10.53 6.88
N LEU A 157 1.21 9.21 6.98
CA LEU A 157 2.37 8.51 6.44
C LEU A 157 2.18 8.10 4.98
N SER A 158 0.97 8.21 4.41
CA SER A 158 0.63 7.75 3.06
C SER A 158 1.56 8.32 1.96
N ALA A 159 1.82 7.51 0.92
CA ALA A 159 2.61 7.91 -0.25
C ALA A 159 1.70 8.18 -1.46
N GLY A 160 1.39 9.46 -1.69
CA GLY A 160 0.51 9.85 -2.80
C GLY A 160 -0.89 9.29 -2.60
N SER A 161 -1.36 8.46 -3.54
CA SER A 161 -2.70 7.86 -3.50
C SER A 161 -2.77 6.51 -2.79
N LYS A 162 -1.68 6.03 -2.18
CA LYS A 162 -1.60 4.71 -1.54
C LYS A 162 -1.29 4.81 -0.06
N THR A 163 -1.99 4.02 0.74
CA THR A 163 -1.60 3.79 2.14
C THR A 163 -0.28 3.01 2.20
N ARG A 164 0.41 3.05 3.35
CA ARG A 164 1.63 2.26 3.52
C ARG A 164 1.34 0.78 3.57
N GLU A 165 0.18 0.39 4.11
CA GLU A 165 -0.30 -0.97 4.04
C GLU A 165 -0.37 -1.49 2.59
N GLN A 166 -1.04 -0.73 1.69
CA GLN A 166 -1.15 -1.08 0.28
C GLN A 166 0.22 -1.22 -0.41
N GLU A 167 1.13 -0.27 -0.14
CA GLU A 167 2.48 -0.28 -0.69
C GLU A 167 3.25 -1.53 -0.26
N VAL A 168 3.26 -1.83 1.04
CA VAL A 168 3.99 -2.94 1.63
C VAL A 168 3.44 -4.28 1.20
N CYS A 169 2.13 -4.50 1.37
CA CYS A 169 1.48 -5.75 0.97
C CYS A 169 1.65 -5.99 -0.53
N SER A 170 1.56 -4.96 -1.37
CA SER A 170 1.82 -5.13 -2.81
C SER A 170 3.27 -5.49 -3.10
N ALA A 171 4.23 -4.81 -2.46
CA ALA A 171 5.66 -5.05 -2.67
C ALA A 171 6.06 -6.46 -2.23
N THR A 172 5.73 -6.86 -1.00
CA THR A 172 6.10 -8.18 -0.47
C THR A 172 5.36 -9.30 -1.19
N ARG A 173 4.10 -9.08 -1.61
CA ARG A 173 3.35 -10.06 -2.42
C ARG A 173 4.02 -10.36 -3.77
N LEU A 174 4.71 -9.39 -4.36
CA LEU A 174 5.40 -9.55 -5.64
C LEU A 174 6.85 -10.04 -5.47
N VAL A 175 7.51 -9.66 -4.37
CA VAL A 175 8.87 -10.11 -4.05
C VAL A 175 8.85 -11.57 -3.62
N PHE A 176 7.95 -11.97 -2.72
CA PHE A 176 7.93 -13.32 -2.15
C PHE A 176 7.41 -14.40 -3.12
N ASP A 177 6.94 -14.01 -4.30
CA ASP A 177 6.46 -14.92 -5.33
C ASP A 177 7.55 -15.94 -5.71
N GLU A 178 7.18 -17.21 -5.81
CA GLU A 178 8.11 -18.31 -6.12
C GLU A 178 8.80 -18.13 -7.48
N ARG A 179 8.21 -17.33 -8.39
CA ARG A 179 8.75 -17.08 -9.72
C ARG A 179 9.74 -15.91 -9.75
N ASN A 180 9.93 -15.22 -8.64
CA ASN A 180 10.81 -14.07 -8.56
C ASN A 180 12.27 -14.52 -8.37
N GLN A 181 13.03 -14.55 -9.46
CA GLN A 181 14.44 -14.98 -9.45
C GLN A 181 15.34 -14.08 -8.60
N ASP A 182 15.10 -12.77 -8.58
CA ASP A 182 15.88 -11.85 -7.73
C ASP A 182 15.69 -12.18 -6.24
N PHE A 183 14.47 -12.56 -5.85
CA PHE A 183 14.19 -12.99 -4.49
C PHE A 183 14.87 -14.32 -4.16
N GLU A 184 14.88 -15.28 -5.10
CA GLU A 184 15.61 -16.55 -4.93
C GLU A 184 17.12 -16.32 -4.71
N ILE A 185 17.74 -15.39 -5.44
CA ILE A 185 19.15 -15.04 -5.24
C ILE A 185 19.37 -14.42 -3.85
N LEU A 186 18.46 -13.55 -3.39
CA LEU A 186 18.51 -13.00 -2.03
C LEU A 186 18.43 -14.12 -0.98
N LEU A 187 17.47 -15.04 -1.12
CA LEU A 187 17.28 -16.15 -0.19
C LEU A 187 18.55 -17.00 -0.05
N ASN A 188 19.29 -17.22 -1.13
CA ASN A 188 20.53 -17.98 -1.13
C ASN A 188 21.70 -17.26 -0.41
N GLN A 189 21.57 -15.97 -0.10
CA GLN A 189 22.58 -15.19 0.63
C GLN A 189 22.23 -14.99 2.10
N LEU A 190 20.96 -15.18 2.46
CA LEU A 190 20.50 -15.07 3.83
C LEU A 190 20.85 -16.33 4.61
N VAL A 191 21.17 -16.16 5.90
CA VAL A 191 21.27 -17.25 6.86
C VAL A 191 20.19 -17.10 7.94
N PRO A 192 19.76 -18.18 8.63
CA PRO A 192 18.71 -18.10 9.65
C PRO A 192 18.90 -16.98 10.66
N ASN A 193 20.13 -16.78 11.13
CA ASN A 193 20.45 -15.73 12.11
C ASN A 193 20.21 -14.29 11.59
N ASP A 194 20.06 -14.07 10.29
CA ASP A 194 19.71 -12.76 9.74
C ASP A 194 18.25 -12.39 10.02
N LEU A 195 17.39 -13.39 10.26
CA LEU A 195 15.94 -13.23 10.44
C LEU A 195 15.56 -13.01 11.91
N ASP A 196 16.44 -13.34 12.86
CA ASP A 196 16.24 -13.13 14.31
C ASP A 196 15.97 -11.66 14.69
N CYS A 197 16.39 -10.73 13.84
CA CYS A 197 16.26 -9.30 14.08
C CYS A 197 15.85 -8.56 12.80
N VAL A 198 14.71 -7.88 12.86
CA VAL A 198 14.16 -7.05 11.77
C VAL A 198 15.19 -6.05 11.21
N LYS A 199 16.00 -5.42 12.06
CA LYS A 199 17.05 -4.47 11.63
C LYS A 199 18.20 -5.17 10.89
N LYS A 200 18.56 -6.38 11.33
CA LYS A 200 19.60 -7.18 10.69
C LYS A 200 19.13 -7.66 9.32
N LEU A 201 17.90 -8.17 9.23
CA LEU A 201 17.27 -8.52 7.97
C LEU A 201 17.24 -7.32 7.01
N ALA A 202 16.76 -6.16 7.46
CA ALA A 202 16.74 -4.95 6.65
C ALA A 202 18.13 -4.58 6.10
N PHE A 203 19.16 -4.68 6.94
CA PHE A 203 20.54 -4.42 6.53
C PHE A 203 21.02 -5.40 5.45
N GLN A 204 20.72 -6.69 5.58
CA GLN A 204 21.09 -7.68 4.56
C GLN A 204 20.38 -7.44 3.24
N VAL A 205 19.08 -7.11 3.27
CA VAL A 205 18.33 -6.75 2.06
C VAL A 205 18.91 -5.49 1.40
N GLU A 206 19.32 -4.49 2.19
CA GLU A 206 20.01 -3.32 1.65
C GLU A 206 21.37 -3.65 1.02
N LEU A 207 22.17 -4.51 1.66
CA LEU A 207 23.45 -4.96 1.13
C LEU A 207 23.27 -5.68 -0.20
N PHE A 208 22.31 -6.60 -0.27
CA PHE A 208 21.91 -7.26 -1.51
C PHE A 208 21.55 -6.24 -2.59
N CYS A 209 20.71 -5.25 -2.26
CA CYS A 209 20.31 -4.21 -3.21
C CYS A 209 21.46 -3.32 -3.70
N LYS A 210 22.51 -3.11 -2.89
CA LYS A 210 23.68 -2.28 -3.21
C LYS A 210 24.81 -3.06 -3.89
N ASN A 211 24.76 -4.39 -3.90
CA ASN A 211 25.80 -5.21 -4.49
C ASN A 211 25.86 -5.00 -6.02
N GLN A 212 26.99 -4.46 -6.49
CA GLN A 212 27.19 -4.15 -7.91
C GLN A 212 27.33 -5.39 -8.80
N GLN A 213 27.64 -6.55 -8.21
CA GLN A 213 27.76 -7.81 -8.95
C GLN A 213 26.39 -8.42 -9.26
N ILE A 214 25.33 -8.01 -8.55
CA ILE A 214 23.98 -8.56 -8.70
C ILE A 214 23.14 -7.60 -9.55
N ARG A 215 22.60 -8.11 -10.65
CA ARG A 215 21.69 -7.36 -11.53
C ARG A 215 20.25 -7.62 -11.15
N ILE A 216 19.70 -6.74 -10.32
CA ILE A 216 18.31 -6.80 -9.85
C ILE A 216 17.42 -6.01 -10.81
N GLU A 217 16.26 -6.55 -11.16
CA GLU A 217 15.25 -5.82 -11.93
C GLU A 217 14.79 -4.56 -11.17
N VAL A 218 14.61 -3.44 -11.87
CA VAL A 218 14.29 -2.14 -11.24
C VAL A 218 13.03 -2.21 -10.37
N LYS A 219 12.00 -2.93 -10.82
CA LYS A 219 10.76 -3.13 -10.05
C LYS A 219 11.03 -3.90 -8.74
N ASN A 220 11.83 -4.96 -8.78
CA ASN A 220 12.15 -5.79 -7.61
C ASN A 220 13.00 -5.00 -6.61
N ARG A 221 13.93 -4.17 -7.11
CA ARG A 221 14.68 -3.24 -6.25
C ARG A 221 13.76 -2.25 -5.53
N ASN A 222 12.73 -1.73 -6.21
CA ASN A 222 11.75 -0.84 -5.57
C ASN A 222 10.90 -1.57 -4.53
N TYR A 223 10.46 -2.79 -4.81
CA TYR A 223 9.72 -3.59 -3.84
C TYR A 223 10.56 -3.97 -2.62
N LEU A 224 11.82 -4.39 -2.81
CA LEU A 224 12.75 -4.66 -1.72
C LEU A 224 13.03 -3.40 -0.89
N ARG A 225 13.10 -2.23 -1.52
CA ARG A 225 13.23 -0.96 -0.80
C ARG A 225 11.99 -0.64 0.05
N ALA A 226 10.78 -0.86 -0.47
CA ALA A 226 9.56 -0.71 0.31
C ALA A 226 9.54 -1.69 1.50
N PHE A 227 9.99 -2.94 1.28
CA PHE A 227 10.15 -3.92 2.35
C PHE A 227 11.17 -3.49 3.41
N VAL A 228 12.32 -2.92 3.03
CA VAL A 228 13.28 -2.36 3.98
C VAL A 228 12.67 -1.20 4.79
N HIS A 229 11.92 -0.31 4.14
CA HIS A 229 11.25 0.79 4.83
C HIS A 229 10.25 0.30 5.87
N PHE A 230 9.51 -0.76 5.52
CA PHE A 230 8.61 -1.45 6.44
C PHE A 230 9.32 -2.05 7.65
N LEU A 231 10.39 -2.80 7.43
CA LEU A 231 11.17 -3.40 8.51
C LEU A 231 11.74 -2.32 9.46
N LEU A 232 12.20 -1.20 8.92
CA LEU A 232 12.82 -0.14 9.72
C LEU A 232 11.83 0.87 10.32
N GLY A 233 10.55 0.81 9.94
CA GLY A 233 9.53 1.81 10.34
C GLY A 233 9.89 3.24 9.91
N ASN A 234 10.78 3.39 8.92
CA ASN A 234 11.33 4.70 8.54
C ASN A 234 10.60 5.30 7.33
N TRP A 235 9.27 5.31 7.42
CA TRP A 235 8.34 5.88 6.45
C TRP A 235 8.45 7.40 6.29
N GLY A 236 9.20 8.05 7.20
CA GLY A 236 9.49 9.47 7.16
C GLY A 236 9.93 9.90 5.76
N VAL A 237 9.39 11.04 5.33
CA VAL A 237 9.78 11.73 4.10
C VAL A 237 11.30 11.70 4.03
N GLY A 238 11.84 10.91 3.11
CA GLY A 238 13.28 10.82 2.93
C GLY A 238 13.81 12.25 2.89
N ARG A 239 14.75 12.55 3.82
CA ARG A 239 15.47 13.82 3.97
C ARG A 239 15.19 14.73 2.79
N HIS A 240 14.55 15.88 2.97
CA HIS A 240 14.32 16.88 1.91
C HIS A 240 15.53 16.99 0.95
N ARG A 241 15.58 16.13 -0.06
CA ARG A 241 16.33 16.30 -1.30
C ARG A 241 15.46 17.09 -2.28
N GLY A 242 14.32 17.60 -1.81
CA GLY A 242 13.48 18.61 -2.43
C GLY A 242 14.07 20.00 -2.23
N ARG A 243 15.08 20.32 -3.04
CA ARG A 243 15.22 21.64 -3.71
C ARG A 243 16.40 21.58 -4.66
N GLN A 244 17.57 21.10 -4.24
CA GLN A 244 18.76 21.14 -5.11
C GLN A 244 18.63 20.35 -6.44
N GLY A 245 17.92 19.21 -6.46
CA GLY A 245 17.70 18.44 -7.69
C GLY A 245 16.71 19.11 -8.66
N LEU A 246 15.61 19.64 -8.13
CA LEU A 246 14.60 20.37 -8.91
C LEU A 246 15.15 21.72 -9.39
N THR A 247 15.87 22.46 -8.53
CA THR A 247 16.56 23.71 -8.90
C THR A 247 17.65 23.45 -9.94
N ARG A 248 18.41 22.34 -9.89
CA ARG A 248 19.35 21.97 -10.96
C ARG A 248 18.65 21.57 -12.26
N MET A 249 17.49 20.93 -12.18
CA MET A 249 16.72 20.51 -13.37
C MET A 249 16.01 21.69 -14.03
N ILE A 250 15.46 22.61 -13.23
CA ILE A 250 14.91 23.90 -13.66
C ILE A 250 16.04 24.76 -14.23
N ALA A 251 17.17 24.92 -13.53
CA ALA A 251 18.32 25.66 -14.05
C ALA A 251 18.85 25.09 -15.38
N ARG A 252 18.83 23.76 -15.57
CA ARG A 252 19.20 23.14 -16.85
C ARG A 252 18.17 23.30 -17.96
N ARG A 253 16.87 23.44 -17.65
CA ARG A 253 15.82 23.71 -18.64
C ARG A 253 15.75 25.19 -19.02
N TYR A 254 16.03 26.11 -18.10
CA TYR A 254 16.02 27.55 -18.35
C TYR A 254 17.36 28.12 -18.85
N ASN A 255 18.48 27.38 -18.74
CA ASN A 255 19.75 27.76 -19.39
C ASN A 255 19.83 27.38 -20.88
N LYS A 256 18.75 26.85 -21.46
CA LYS A 256 18.57 26.81 -22.92
C LYS A 256 17.49 27.82 -23.31
N THR A 257 17.74 29.09 -23.05
CA THR A 257 17.22 30.16 -23.90
C THR A 257 17.86 29.98 -25.28
N GLN A 258 17.24 29.14 -26.13
CA GLN A 258 17.34 29.40 -27.56
C GLN A 258 16.69 30.76 -27.78
N THR A 259 17.47 31.74 -28.22
CA THR A 259 16.95 32.97 -28.80
C THR A 259 16.20 32.58 -30.07
N SER A 260 14.90 32.30 -29.95
CA SER A 260 14.02 32.26 -31.10
C SER A 260 13.81 33.71 -31.54
N PHE A 261 14.14 34.01 -32.79
CA PHE A 261 13.77 35.29 -33.41
C PHE A 261 12.25 35.43 -33.34
N ILE A 262 11.77 36.52 -32.74
CA ILE A 262 10.37 36.92 -32.86
C ILE A 262 10.18 37.33 -34.31
N GLN A 263 9.36 36.59 -35.05
CA GLN A 263 8.95 36.94 -36.40
C GLN A 263 8.21 38.28 -36.34
N GLY A 264 8.80 39.33 -36.94
CA GLY A 264 8.29 40.71 -36.87
C GLY A 264 9.32 41.78 -36.50
N GLN A 265 10.59 41.42 -36.28
CA GLN A 265 11.69 42.38 -36.10
C GLN A 265 12.12 42.95 -37.47
N ASP A 266 11.21 43.71 -38.08
CA ASP A 266 11.49 44.51 -39.26
C ASP A 266 12.25 45.78 -38.82
N ALA A 267 13.35 46.10 -39.50
CA ALA A 267 14.22 47.23 -39.14
C ALA A 267 13.55 48.61 -39.40
N SER A 268 12.31 48.61 -39.89
CA SER A 268 11.49 49.78 -40.18
C SER A 268 10.59 50.21 -39.01
N ILE A 269 10.52 49.45 -37.91
CA ILE A 269 9.73 49.81 -36.70
C ILE A 269 10.66 50.30 -35.59
N GLN A 270 11.55 51.25 -35.89
CA GLN A 270 12.35 51.95 -34.88
C GLN A 270 11.76 53.31 -34.46
N GLU A 271 10.61 53.72 -34.99
CA GLU A 271 10.08 55.08 -34.78
C GLU A 271 8.95 55.22 -33.74
N ILE A 272 8.61 54.21 -32.94
CA ILE A 272 7.55 54.37 -31.92
C ILE A 272 7.94 53.79 -30.56
N LEU A 273 9.08 54.22 -30.02
CA LEU A 273 9.28 54.19 -28.57
C LEU A 273 9.86 55.55 -28.16
N PRO A 274 9.15 56.35 -27.33
CA PRO A 274 9.71 57.59 -26.81
C PRO A 274 10.98 57.27 -26.03
N SER A 275 12.05 58.02 -26.30
CA SER A 275 13.35 57.86 -25.66
C SER A 275 13.22 58.01 -24.14
N LEU A 276 13.38 56.91 -23.41
CA LEU A 276 13.57 56.96 -21.96
C LEU A 276 14.94 57.59 -21.65
N PRO A 277 15.02 58.68 -20.88
CA PRO A 277 16.30 59.25 -20.49
C PRO A 277 17.11 58.25 -19.66
N TYR A 278 18.42 58.24 -19.87
CA TYR A 278 19.38 57.26 -19.34
C TYR A 278 19.76 57.48 -17.85
N GLU A 279 19.02 58.31 -17.13
CA GLU A 279 19.24 58.57 -15.70
C GLU A 279 17.94 58.28 -14.94
N LEU A 280 17.96 57.20 -14.17
CA LEU A 280 16.94 56.94 -13.15
C LEU A 280 17.11 58.00 -12.05
N ASP A 281 16.08 58.81 -11.87
CA ASP A 281 15.98 59.76 -10.77
C ASP A 281 16.09 59.01 -9.44
N LYS A 282 16.86 59.54 -8.50
CA LYS A 282 17.25 58.83 -7.25
C LYS A 282 16.20 58.89 -6.14
N ASP A 283 15.04 59.46 -6.41
CA ASP A 283 13.96 59.59 -5.44
C ASP A 283 12.74 58.77 -5.89
N GLY A 284 12.60 57.55 -5.38
CA GLY A 284 11.37 56.78 -5.60
C GLY A 284 11.44 55.26 -5.49
N VAL A 285 12.32 54.70 -4.66
CA VAL A 285 12.19 53.29 -4.26
C VAL A 285 12.22 53.24 -2.74
N ASP A 286 11.05 53.10 -2.14
CA ASP A 286 10.95 52.93 -0.70
C ASP A 286 11.43 51.52 -0.32
N VAL A 287 12.07 51.39 0.84
CA VAL A 287 12.73 50.13 1.27
C VAL A 287 11.71 48.98 1.45
N ASP A 288 10.42 49.31 1.53
CA ASP A 288 9.30 48.36 1.69
C ASP A 288 8.82 47.72 0.38
N ASP A 289 9.27 48.16 -0.79
CA ASP A 289 8.93 47.53 -2.08
C ASP A 289 9.66 46.19 -2.32
N PHE A 290 10.59 45.82 -1.43
CA PHE A 290 11.38 44.59 -1.55
C PHE A 290 10.75 43.35 -0.87
N TYR A 291 9.61 43.48 -0.20
CA TYR A 291 8.93 42.34 0.43
C TYR A 291 7.42 42.33 0.11
N PRO A 292 6.90 41.33 -0.62
CA PRO A 292 5.46 41.17 -0.75
C PRO A 292 4.86 40.81 0.63
N GLN A 293 4.09 41.72 1.22
CA GLN A 293 3.28 41.44 2.40
C GLN A 293 2.23 40.37 2.04
N GLN A 294 2.44 39.14 2.46
CA GLN A 294 1.39 38.13 2.45
C GLN A 294 0.41 38.45 3.59
N LEU A 295 -0.72 39.06 3.23
CA LEU A 295 -1.87 39.23 4.14
C LEU A 295 -2.41 37.85 4.52
N TYR A 296 -2.14 37.42 5.75
CA TYR A 296 -2.91 36.34 6.37
C TYR A 296 -4.26 36.90 6.81
N VAL A 297 -5.34 36.47 6.14
CA VAL A 297 -6.69 36.67 6.65
C VAL A 297 -6.99 35.51 7.60
N SER A 298 -7.01 35.78 8.91
CA SER A 298 -7.66 34.89 9.88
C SER A 298 -9.17 34.99 9.69
N LEU A 299 -9.77 33.96 9.13
CA LEU A 299 -11.23 33.81 9.11
C LEU A 299 -11.66 33.20 10.45
N ASP A 300 -11.89 34.05 11.45
CA ASP A 300 -12.85 33.77 12.50
C ASP A 300 -14.23 34.18 11.99
N SER A 301 -15.04 33.23 11.51
CA SER A 301 -16.49 33.38 11.49
C SER A 301 -17.17 32.07 11.13
N ASP A 302 -18.09 31.66 11.98
CA ASP A 302 -19.10 30.63 11.75
C ASP A 302 -19.78 30.80 10.39
N CYS A 303 -19.58 29.83 9.49
CA CYS A 303 -20.35 29.73 8.25
C CYS A 303 -21.46 28.70 8.45
N THR A 304 -22.64 29.19 8.80
CA THR A 304 -23.90 28.47 8.63
C THR A 304 -24.13 28.20 7.14
N GLU A 305 -24.16 26.92 6.77
CA GLU A 305 -24.48 26.46 5.42
C GLU A 305 -25.94 26.76 5.09
N GLU A 306 -26.20 27.83 4.35
CA GLU A 306 -27.37 27.91 3.46
C GLU A 306 -27.19 29.08 2.49
N ARG A 307 -26.93 28.78 1.21
CA ARG A 307 -27.53 29.55 0.11
C ARG A 307 -27.47 28.88 -1.27
N ASP A 308 -28.68 28.61 -1.75
CA ASP A 308 -29.22 28.79 -3.08
C ASP A 308 -28.42 28.32 -4.31
N ALA A 309 -28.81 27.14 -4.77
CA ALA A 309 -28.70 26.73 -6.16
C ALA A 309 -29.75 27.49 -7.01
N LYS A 310 -29.30 28.36 -7.92
CA LYS A 310 -30.05 28.68 -9.15
C LYS A 310 -29.14 29.22 -10.27
N GLU A 311 -29.19 28.49 -11.38
CA GLU A 311 -29.07 28.93 -12.77
C GLU A 311 -27.75 29.56 -13.24
N LEU A 312 -26.90 28.74 -13.87
CA LEU A 312 -26.23 29.14 -15.11
C LEU A 312 -26.46 28.05 -16.17
N SER A 313 -27.38 28.37 -17.08
CA SER A 313 -27.72 27.62 -18.29
C SER A 313 -26.56 27.55 -19.28
N ALA A 314 -26.55 26.46 -20.04
CA ALA A 314 -25.60 26.10 -21.08
C ALA A 314 -25.25 27.22 -22.08
N VAL A 315 -23.98 27.28 -22.49
CA VAL A 315 -23.55 28.02 -23.68
C VAL A 315 -22.85 27.05 -24.63
N GLU A 316 -23.61 26.56 -25.61
CA GLU A 316 -23.08 25.99 -26.85
C GLU A 316 -22.36 27.09 -27.65
N ARG A 317 -21.16 26.78 -28.14
CA ARG A 317 -20.47 27.63 -29.13
C ARG A 317 -20.53 26.95 -30.50
N ILE A 318 -21.35 27.51 -31.38
CA ILE A 318 -21.29 27.29 -32.82
C ILE A 318 -21.06 28.65 -33.47
N LEU A 319 -20.04 28.75 -34.34
CA LEU A 319 -20.04 29.63 -35.52
C LEU A 319 -18.90 29.19 -36.47
N ILE A 320 -19.30 28.85 -37.69
CA ILE A 320 -18.55 28.64 -38.95
C ILE A 320 -19.03 29.79 -39.89
N PRO A 321 -18.47 30.08 -41.09
CA PRO A 321 -17.10 30.17 -41.63
C PRO A 321 -16.79 31.59 -42.19
N TYR A 322 -15.56 31.79 -42.69
CA TYR A 322 -15.29 32.12 -44.11
C TYR A 322 -13.96 31.50 -44.52
#